data_AF-A0A135VWY9-F1
#
_entry.id   AF-A0A135VWY9-F1
#
_cell.length_a   1.000
_cell.length_b   1.000
_cell.length_c   1.000
_cell.angle_alpha   90.00
_cell.angle_beta   90.00
_cell.angle_gamma   90.00
#
_symmetry.space_group_name_H-M   'P 1'
#
loop_
_entity.id
_entity.type
_entity.pdbx_description
1 polymer ?
#
loop_
_entity_poly.entity_id
_entity_poly.type
_entity_poly.pdbx_seq_one_letter_code
_entity_poly.pdbx_strand_id
1 'polypeptide(L)'
;MGIMKTAAVKGIIPAGNKVKELRSNLFRLIAEIPLMLETRFGEQGLAATTEIFQKLGKQDALTMKNRLGLGSTLKDAVDAWIIIGHIMGSKMMVTWEGSTRVVTDHPYCPQYEEFKKHGKLYCEPACWPYVGSVGEEIAPGVKMEIIRPADMSRACTKALVYTPSEVE
;
A
#
# COMPACT_ATOMS: atom_id res chain seq x y z
N MET A 1 9.72 -20.28 10.69
CA MET A 1 9.34 -18.85 10.67
C MET A 1 10.60 -18.00 10.83
N GLY A 2 10.93 -17.14 9.87
CA GLY A 2 12.13 -16.29 9.94
C GLY A 2 11.98 -15.15 10.95
N ILE A 3 13.04 -14.87 11.72
CA ILE A 3 13.10 -13.80 12.72
C ILE A 3 12.80 -12.44 12.08
N MET A 4 13.34 -12.19 10.88
CA MET A 4 13.19 -10.93 10.15
C MET A 4 11.74 -10.64 9.72
N LYS A 5 11.04 -11.63 9.14
CA LYS A 5 9.61 -11.52 8.80
C LYS A 5 8.78 -11.14 10.04
N THR A 6 9.04 -11.84 11.15
CA THR A 6 8.30 -11.63 12.40
C THR A 6 8.57 -10.23 12.98
N ALA A 7 9.82 -9.76 12.96
CA ALA A 7 10.18 -8.43 13.45
C ALA A 7 9.56 -7.29 12.62
N ALA A 8 9.55 -7.44 11.29
CA ALA A 8 8.93 -6.46 10.38
C ALA A 8 7.40 -6.43 10.54
N VAL A 9 6.75 -7.59 10.57
CA VAL A 9 5.29 -7.69 10.75
C VAL A 9 4.86 -7.22 12.13
N LYS A 10 5.64 -7.44 13.19
CA LYS A 10 5.32 -6.96 14.54
C LYS A 10 5.72 -5.50 14.80
N GLY A 11 6.34 -4.81 13.85
CA GLY A 11 6.76 -3.42 14.02
C GLY A 11 7.84 -3.21 15.11
N ILE A 12 8.66 -4.24 15.38
CA ILE A 12 9.66 -4.21 16.47
C ILE A 12 10.88 -3.34 16.10
N ILE A 13 11.01 -2.91 14.84
CA ILE A 13 12.03 -1.94 14.41
C ILE A 13 11.60 -0.55 14.92
N PRO A 14 12.27 0.05 15.93
CA PRO A 14 11.75 1.25 16.59
C PRO A 14 11.76 2.47 15.67
N ALA A 15 10.62 3.15 15.57
CA ALA A 15 10.52 4.45 14.92
C ALA A 15 10.93 5.56 15.90
N GLY A 16 12.22 5.90 15.98
CA GLY A 16 12.69 7.11 16.68
C GLY A 16 12.33 8.40 15.92
N ASN A 17 12.66 9.57 16.47
CA ASN A 17 12.36 10.90 15.86
C ASN A 17 12.84 11.03 14.41
N LYS A 18 14.01 10.46 14.07
CA LYS A 18 14.54 10.46 12.69
C LYS A 18 13.62 9.73 11.70
N VAL A 19 12.99 8.64 12.12
CA VAL A 19 12.05 7.86 11.27
C VAL A 19 10.77 8.64 11.04
N LYS A 20 10.30 9.40 12.03
CA LYS A 20 9.12 10.28 11.89
C LYS A 20 9.34 11.37 10.85
N GLU A 21 10.49 12.04 10.88
CA GLU A 21 10.84 13.09 9.89
C GLU A 21 10.98 12.51 8.48
N LEU A 22 11.69 11.37 8.33
CA LEU A 22 11.81 10.69 7.03
C LEU A 22 10.46 10.27 6.47
N ARG A 23 9.58 9.75 7.32
CA ARG A 23 8.22 9.36 6.96
C ARG A 23 7.38 10.57 6.52
N SER A 24 7.48 11.69 7.23
CA SER A 24 6.81 12.95 6.86
C SER A 24 7.25 13.42 5.46
N ASN A 25 8.56 13.39 5.19
CA ASN A 25 9.10 13.73 3.88
C ASN A 25 8.60 12.79 2.78
N LEU A 26 8.48 11.49 3.08
CA LEU A 26 7.96 10.51 2.13
C LEU A 26 6.47 10.78 1.81
N PHE A 27 5.65 11.13 2.80
CA PHE A 27 4.25 11.49 2.53
C PHE A 27 4.13 12.71 1.63
N ARG A 28 4.91 13.75 1.92
CA ARG A 28 4.97 14.95 1.08
C ARG A 28 5.37 14.59 -0.33
N LEU A 29 6.41 13.78 -0.52
CA LEU A 29 6.82 13.33 -1.85
C LEU A 29 5.68 12.60 -2.59
N ILE A 30 4.97 11.70 -1.89
CA ILE A 30 3.84 10.95 -2.46
C ILE A 30 2.67 11.86 -2.84
N ALA A 31 2.47 12.98 -2.14
CA ALA A 31 1.43 13.97 -2.46
C ALA A 31 1.85 14.96 -3.55
N GLU A 32 3.10 15.41 -3.53
CA GLU A 32 3.62 16.43 -4.44
C GLU A 32 3.83 15.89 -5.86
N ILE A 33 4.24 14.62 -6.03
CA ILE A 33 4.41 14.01 -7.37
C ILE A 33 3.10 14.09 -8.20
N PRO A 34 1.97 13.51 -7.76
CA PRO A 34 0.72 13.59 -8.52
C PRO A 34 0.28 15.03 -8.74
N LEU A 35 0.37 15.88 -7.71
CA LEU A 35 -0.03 17.28 -7.80
C LEU A 35 0.75 18.03 -8.88
N MET A 36 2.08 17.90 -8.88
CA MET A 36 2.96 18.59 -9.81
C MET A 36 2.80 18.07 -11.24
N LEU A 37 2.66 16.75 -11.41
CA LEU A 37 2.46 16.15 -12.71
C LEU A 37 1.09 16.50 -13.30
N GLU A 38 0.03 16.48 -12.48
CA GLU A 38 -1.29 16.94 -12.91
C GLU A 38 -1.29 18.42 -13.29
N THR A 39 -0.70 19.28 -12.45
CA THR A 39 -0.65 20.72 -12.71
C THR A 39 0.01 21.05 -14.06
N ARG A 40 1.02 20.26 -14.46
CA ARG A 40 1.79 20.51 -15.68
C ARG A 40 1.23 19.79 -16.91
N PHE A 41 0.67 18.60 -16.74
CA PHE A 41 0.36 17.69 -17.84
C PHE A 41 -1.07 17.12 -17.79
N GLY A 42 -1.91 17.56 -16.84
CA GLY A 42 -3.28 17.10 -16.67
C GLY A 42 -3.38 15.59 -16.46
N GLU A 43 -4.32 14.96 -17.16
CA GLU A 43 -4.57 13.50 -17.09
C GLU A 43 -3.35 12.67 -17.48
N GLN A 44 -2.53 13.13 -18.43
CA GLN A 44 -1.29 12.43 -18.80
C GLN A 44 -0.30 12.40 -17.63
N GLY A 45 -0.28 13.47 -16.82
CA GLY A 45 0.53 13.51 -15.60
C GLY A 45 0.05 12.52 -14.53
N LEU A 46 -1.27 12.35 -14.39
CA LEU A 46 -1.86 11.36 -13.48
C LEU A 46 -1.64 9.91 -13.98
N ALA A 47 -1.68 9.68 -15.29
CA ALA A 47 -1.33 8.38 -15.88
C ALA A 47 0.15 8.05 -15.61
N ALA A 48 1.06 9.00 -15.81
CA ALA A 48 2.48 8.82 -15.48
C ALA A 48 2.70 8.55 -13.97
N THR A 49 1.93 9.22 -13.10
CA THR A 49 1.94 8.93 -11.66
C THR A 49 1.55 7.47 -11.39
N THR A 50 0.46 7.02 -12.00
CA THR A 50 -0.04 5.64 -11.87
C THR A 50 1.05 4.63 -12.25
N GLU A 51 1.70 4.82 -13.39
CA GLU A 51 2.78 3.95 -13.86
C GLU A 51 3.99 3.92 -12.91
N ILE A 52 4.41 5.10 -12.42
CA ILE A 52 5.53 5.20 -11.47
C ILE A 52 5.22 4.39 -10.21
N PHE A 53 4.07 4.62 -9.60
CA PHE A 53 3.70 3.97 -8.34
C PHE A 53 3.43 2.47 -8.53
N GLN A 54 2.86 2.06 -9.66
CA GLN A 54 2.71 0.65 -10.01
C GLN A 54 4.07 -0.04 -10.10
N LYS A 55 5.03 0.57 -10.81
CA LYS A 55 6.40 0.04 -10.96
C LYS A 55 7.12 -0.07 -9.62
N LEU A 56 7.05 0.97 -8.79
CA LEU A 56 7.65 0.96 -7.44
C LEU A 56 7.02 -0.13 -6.56
N GLY A 57 5.70 -0.30 -6.60
CA GLY A 57 5.02 -1.33 -5.83
C GLY A 57 5.48 -2.75 -6.18
N LYS A 58 5.67 -3.04 -7.47
CA LYS A 58 6.23 -4.33 -7.93
C LYS A 58 7.65 -4.55 -7.42
N GLN A 59 8.50 -3.53 -7.52
CA GLN A 59 9.89 -3.59 -7.06
C GLN A 59 9.98 -3.83 -5.54
N ASP A 60 9.12 -3.17 -4.78
CA ASP A 60 9.07 -3.35 -3.33
C ASP A 60 8.55 -4.74 -2.94
N ALA A 61 7.53 -5.27 -3.63
CA ALA A 61 7.07 -6.65 -3.41
C ALA A 61 8.20 -7.66 -3.63
N LEU A 62 8.91 -7.59 -4.76
CA LEU A 62 10.05 -8.45 -5.05
C LEU A 62 11.14 -8.32 -3.98
N THR A 63 11.41 -7.09 -3.55
CA THR A 63 12.37 -6.81 -2.47
C THR A 63 11.93 -7.45 -1.16
N MET A 64 10.64 -7.39 -0.81
CA MET A 64 10.11 -8.02 0.40
C MET A 64 10.18 -9.55 0.34
N LYS A 65 9.90 -10.17 -0.81
CA LYS A 65 10.09 -11.62 -1.01
C LYS A 65 11.55 -11.99 -0.77
N ASN A 66 12.47 -11.32 -1.45
CA ASN A 66 13.89 -11.66 -1.43
C ASN A 66 14.56 -11.37 -0.08
N ARG A 67 14.22 -10.24 0.56
CA ARG A 67 14.94 -9.77 1.76
C ARG A 67 14.24 -10.06 3.07
N LEU A 68 12.90 -10.12 3.07
CA LEU A 68 12.11 -10.39 4.28
C LEU A 68 11.60 -11.83 4.32
N GLY A 69 11.74 -12.59 3.22
CA GLY A 69 11.31 -13.98 3.13
C GLY A 69 9.80 -14.13 3.10
N LEU A 70 9.09 -13.18 2.46
CA LEU A 70 7.67 -13.36 2.17
C LEU A 70 7.49 -14.47 1.13
N GLY A 71 6.49 -15.33 1.35
CA GLY A 71 6.11 -16.40 0.43
C GLY A 71 5.28 -15.88 -0.74
N SER A 72 4.35 -16.71 -1.21
CA SER A 72 3.46 -16.39 -2.34
C SER A 72 1.98 -16.73 -2.03
N THR A 73 1.56 -16.54 -0.78
CA THR A 73 0.16 -16.78 -0.35
C THR A 73 -0.61 -15.47 -0.16
N LEU A 74 -1.95 -15.54 -0.11
CA LEU A 74 -2.79 -14.40 0.31
C LEU A 74 -2.33 -13.81 1.65
N LYS A 75 -1.94 -14.67 2.60
CA LYS A 75 -1.40 -14.23 3.88
C LYS A 75 -0.10 -13.44 3.73
N ASP A 76 0.81 -13.86 2.85
CA ASP A 76 2.04 -13.10 2.59
C ASP A 76 1.75 -11.75 1.95
N ALA A 77 0.76 -11.66 1.06
CA ALA A 77 0.33 -10.40 0.45
C ALA A 77 -0.25 -9.44 1.50
N VAL A 78 -1.07 -9.95 2.43
CA VAL A 78 -1.56 -9.18 3.59
C VAL A 78 -0.40 -8.77 4.51
N ASP A 79 0.55 -9.67 4.79
CA ASP A 79 1.73 -9.36 5.60
C ASP A 79 2.55 -8.21 4.95
N ALA A 80 2.67 -8.17 3.62
CA ALA A 80 3.32 -7.08 2.89
C ALA A 80 2.61 -5.73 3.10
N TRP A 81 1.27 -5.71 3.01
CA TRP A 81 0.48 -4.51 3.31
C TRP A 81 0.67 -4.03 4.75
N ILE A 82 0.69 -4.95 5.72
CA ILE A 82 0.93 -4.61 7.13
C ILE A 82 2.32 -4.01 7.31
N ILE A 83 3.36 -4.59 6.69
CA ILE A 83 4.73 -4.08 6.76
C ILE A 83 4.79 -2.65 6.21
N ILE A 84 4.19 -2.40 5.03
CA ILE A 84 4.09 -1.04 4.47
C ILE A 84 3.33 -0.12 5.42
N GLY A 85 2.19 -0.57 5.95
CA GLY A 85 1.40 0.17 6.93
C GLY A 85 2.25 0.61 8.12
N HIS A 86 3.07 -0.27 8.69
CA HIS A 86 3.99 0.06 9.78
C HIS A 86 5.07 1.06 9.39
N ILE A 87 5.68 0.90 8.21
CA ILE A 87 6.68 1.84 7.69
C ILE A 87 6.05 3.22 7.51
N MET A 88 4.84 3.26 6.95
CA MET A 88 4.07 4.47 6.68
C MET A 88 3.31 4.98 7.91
N GLY A 89 3.35 4.31 9.06
CA GLY A 89 2.59 4.73 10.25
C GLY A 89 1.07 4.71 10.08
N SER A 90 0.55 3.96 9.10
CA SER A 90 -0.87 3.74 8.91
C SER A 90 -1.39 2.77 9.96
N LYS A 91 -2.61 3.01 10.47
CA LYS A 91 -3.32 2.02 11.28
C LYS A 91 -4.23 1.23 10.36
N MET A 92 -4.00 -0.08 10.30
CA MET A 92 -4.78 -1.03 9.49
C MET A 92 -5.52 -2.00 10.39
N MET A 93 -6.83 -2.14 10.19
CA MET A 93 -7.61 -3.23 10.76
C MET A 93 -7.83 -4.28 9.69
N VAL A 94 -7.44 -5.51 9.99
CA VAL A 94 -7.46 -6.63 9.05
C VAL A 94 -8.55 -7.62 9.49
N THR A 95 -9.51 -7.87 8.61
CA THR A 95 -10.61 -8.81 8.83
C THR A 95 -10.55 -9.89 7.77
N TRP A 96 -10.43 -11.15 8.18
CA TRP A 96 -10.47 -12.29 7.27
C TRP A 96 -11.93 -12.68 7.02
N GLU A 97 -12.39 -12.53 5.78
CA GLU A 97 -13.74 -12.89 5.34
C GLU A 97 -13.72 -14.27 4.65
N GLY A 98 -13.02 -15.22 5.26
CA GLY A 98 -12.78 -16.56 4.72
C GLY A 98 -11.34 -16.80 4.27
N SER A 99 -11.12 -17.91 3.58
CA SER A 99 -9.79 -18.36 3.13
C SER A 99 -9.27 -17.62 1.89
N THR A 100 -10.17 -16.99 1.12
CA THR A 100 -9.86 -16.35 -0.16
C THR A 100 -10.01 -14.84 -0.13
N ARG A 101 -10.40 -14.23 0.99
CA ARG A 101 -10.69 -12.79 1.07
C ARG A 101 -10.26 -12.19 2.39
N VAL A 102 -9.56 -11.06 2.31
CA VAL A 102 -9.16 -10.27 3.48
C VAL A 102 -9.47 -8.81 3.23
N VAL A 103 -10.26 -8.23 4.14
CA VAL A 103 -10.61 -6.82 4.15
C VAL A 103 -9.66 -6.05 5.05
N THR A 104 -9.23 -4.90 4.57
CA THR A 104 -8.40 -3.96 5.32
C THR A 104 -9.05 -2.59 5.35
N ASP A 105 -9.38 -2.15 6.56
CA ASP A 105 -9.87 -0.80 6.84
C ASP A 105 -8.73 0.06 7.41
N HIS A 106 -8.65 1.32 7.00
CA HIS A 106 -7.71 2.28 7.56
C HIS A 106 -8.39 3.27 8.50
N PRO A 107 -8.48 2.99 9.82
CA PRO A 107 -8.88 4.00 10.78
C PRO A 107 -7.98 5.24 10.77
N TYR A 108 -6.73 5.09 10.32
CA TYR A 108 -5.79 6.20 10.15
C TYR A 108 -4.86 5.95 8.97
N CYS A 109 -4.81 6.93 8.04
CA CYS A 109 -3.98 6.91 6.85
C CYS A 109 -3.26 8.27 6.71
N PRO A 110 -1.96 8.35 7.04
CA PRO A 110 -1.21 9.60 6.93
C PRO A 110 -1.16 10.19 5.53
N GLN A 111 -1.09 9.35 4.49
CA GLN A 111 -1.08 9.80 3.09
C GLN A 111 -2.39 10.49 2.72
N TYR A 112 -3.51 9.97 3.23
CA TYR A 112 -4.82 10.59 3.06
C TYR A 112 -4.87 11.97 3.73
N GLU A 113 -4.33 12.11 4.95
CA GLU A 113 -4.25 13.42 5.62
C GLU A 113 -3.35 14.40 4.86
N GLU A 114 -2.27 13.91 4.25
CA GLU A 114 -1.40 14.76 3.41
C GLU A 114 -2.14 15.22 2.15
N PHE A 115 -2.80 14.31 1.43
CA PHE A 115 -3.59 14.65 0.25
C PHE A 115 -4.67 15.70 0.56
N LYS A 116 -5.37 15.56 1.69
CA LYS A 116 -6.39 16.53 2.13
C LYS A 116 -5.88 17.95 2.27
N LYS A 117 -4.61 18.16 2.64
CA LYS A 117 -4.03 19.51 2.73
C LYS A 117 -4.00 20.22 1.39
N HIS A 118 -3.99 19.47 0.28
CA HIS A 118 -4.05 19.99 -1.08
C HIS A 118 -5.48 20.09 -1.63
N GLY A 119 -6.51 19.80 -0.82
CA GLY A 119 -7.91 19.85 -1.23
C GLY A 119 -8.33 18.77 -2.23
N LYS A 120 -7.46 17.79 -2.50
CA LYS A 120 -7.70 16.71 -3.48
C LYS A 120 -7.04 15.41 -3.05
N LEU A 121 -7.73 14.29 -3.33
CA LEU A 121 -7.21 12.96 -3.05
C LEU A 121 -6.52 12.35 -4.28
N TYR A 122 -5.30 11.84 -4.08
CA TYR A 122 -4.54 11.14 -5.12
C TYR A 122 -4.45 9.64 -4.85
N CYS A 123 -5.46 9.08 -4.20
CA CYS A 123 -5.48 7.65 -3.88
C CYS A 123 -5.45 6.79 -5.14
N GLU A 124 -6.28 7.12 -6.13
CA GLU A 124 -6.39 6.39 -7.40
C GLU A 124 -5.13 6.46 -8.28
N PRO A 125 -4.49 7.63 -8.50
CA PRO A 125 -3.28 7.69 -9.31
C PRO A 125 -1.99 7.32 -8.57
N ALA A 126 -1.96 7.27 -7.23
CA ALA A 126 -0.72 7.02 -6.48
C ALA A 126 -0.80 5.88 -5.46
N CYS A 127 -1.73 5.95 -4.50
CA CYS A 127 -1.79 4.96 -3.41
C CYS A 127 -2.23 3.58 -3.89
N TRP A 128 -3.33 3.50 -4.64
CA TRP A 128 -3.91 2.24 -5.12
C TRP A 128 -2.98 1.50 -6.09
N PRO A 129 -2.35 2.15 -7.09
CA PRO A 129 -1.44 1.46 -8.00
C PRO A 129 -0.23 0.88 -7.27
N TYR A 130 0.30 1.61 -6.28
CA TYR A 130 1.40 1.14 -5.44
C TYR A 130 1.00 -0.06 -4.58
N VAL A 131 0.02 0.10 -3.69
CA VAL A 131 -0.34 -0.98 -2.75
C VAL A 131 -1.00 -2.16 -3.45
N GLY A 132 -1.75 -1.93 -4.52
CA GLY A 132 -2.30 -2.97 -5.39
C GLY A 132 -1.16 -3.80 -5.98
N SER A 133 -0.19 -3.15 -6.62
CA SER A 133 0.98 -3.84 -7.16
C SER A 133 1.77 -4.60 -6.11
N VAL A 134 1.92 -4.04 -4.89
CA VAL A 134 2.58 -4.79 -3.82
C VAL A 134 1.82 -6.08 -3.51
N GLY A 135 0.51 -6.00 -3.25
CA GLY A 135 -0.28 -7.16 -2.86
C GLY A 135 -0.33 -8.23 -3.96
N GLU A 136 -0.56 -7.79 -5.20
CA GLU A 136 -0.72 -8.66 -6.36
C GLU A 136 0.59 -9.33 -6.80
N GLU A 137 1.73 -8.64 -6.65
CA GLU A 137 3.04 -9.19 -7.03
C GLU A 137 3.59 -10.18 -5.98
N ILE A 138 3.15 -10.10 -4.72
CA ILE A 138 3.57 -11.08 -3.70
C ILE A 138 3.09 -12.48 -4.06
N ALA A 139 1.83 -12.63 -4.47
CA ALA A 139 1.19 -13.92 -4.65
C ALA A 139 0.38 -13.97 -5.96
N PRO A 140 0.74 -14.85 -6.93
CA PRO A 140 -0.06 -15.08 -8.11
C PRO A 140 -1.52 -15.41 -7.74
N GLY A 141 -2.48 -14.90 -8.50
CA GLY A 141 -3.92 -15.09 -8.22
C GLY A 141 -4.51 -14.15 -7.16
N VAL A 142 -3.69 -13.34 -6.47
CA VAL A 142 -4.19 -12.26 -5.60
C VAL A 142 -4.53 -11.02 -6.43
N LYS A 143 -5.67 -10.39 -6.12
CA LYS A 143 -6.13 -9.12 -6.69
C LYS A 143 -6.58 -8.15 -5.60
N MET A 144 -6.30 -6.87 -5.81
CA MET A 144 -6.82 -5.83 -4.93
C MET A 144 -8.21 -5.37 -5.41
N GLU A 145 -9.14 -5.26 -4.46
CA GLU A 145 -10.44 -4.63 -4.66
C GLU A 145 -10.58 -3.38 -3.80
N ILE A 146 -11.15 -2.32 -4.37
CA ILE A 146 -11.57 -1.14 -3.60
C ILE A 146 -13.01 -1.36 -3.15
N ILE A 147 -13.21 -1.68 -1.86
CA ILE A 147 -14.55 -1.84 -1.28
C ILE A 147 -15.20 -0.46 -1.13
N ARG A 148 -14.42 0.50 -0.63
CA ARG A 148 -14.86 1.88 -0.46
C ARG A 148 -13.69 2.83 -0.74
N PRO A 149 -13.80 3.72 -1.74
CA PRO A 149 -12.78 4.72 -1.98
C PRO A 149 -12.69 5.71 -0.80
N ALA A 150 -11.55 6.38 -0.68
CA ALA A 150 -11.43 7.49 0.26
C ALA A 150 -12.24 8.69 -0.27
N ASP A 151 -12.78 9.49 0.64
CA ASP A 151 -13.41 10.77 0.36
C ASP A 151 -12.92 11.80 1.40
N MET A 152 -13.23 13.08 1.27
CA MET A 152 -12.69 14.12 2.18
C MET A 152 -13.07 13.94 3.66
N SER A 153 -14.01 13.06 3.98
CA SER A 153 -14.46 12.74 5.33
C SER A 153 -13.82 11.47 5.91
N ARG A 154 -13.34 10.53 5.08
CA ARG A 154 -12.79 9.24 5.54
C ARG A 154 -11.78 8.59 4.58
N ALA A 155 -10.91 7.78 5.17
CA ALA A 155 -9.99 6.92 4.42
C ALA A 155 -10.69 5.71 3.76
N CYS A 156 -9.96 5.07 2.84
CA CYS A 156 -10.45 3.94 2.06
C CYS A 156 -10.50 2.61 2.84
N THR A 157 -11.40 1.74 2.40
CA THR A 157 -11.44 0.30 2.74
C THR A 157 -11.15 -0.49 1.47
N LYS A 158 -10.28 -1.47 1.55
CA LYS A 158 -9.85 -2.29 0.41
C LYS A 158 -9.66 -3.75 0.82
N ALA A 159 -9.74 -4.65 -0.14
CA ALA A 159 -9.53 -6.07 0.07
C ALA A 159 -8.42 -6.62 -0.80
N LEU A 160 -7.82 -7.72 -0.33
CA LEU A 160 -7.11 -8.67 -1.17
C LEU A 160 -7.99 -9.90 -1.33
N VAL A 161 -8.17 -10.32 -2.57
CA VAL A 161 -8.94 -11.49 -2.95
C VAL A 161 -8.03 -12.46 -3.68
N TYR A 162 -8.05 -13.72 -3.29
CA TYR A 162 -7.34 -14.80 -3.96
C TYR A 162 -8.33 -15.60 -4.80
N THR A 163 -8.08 -15.65 -6.10
CA THR A 163 -8.75 -16.57 -7.01
C THR A 163 -7.75 -17.67 -7.35
N PRO A 164 -8.00 -18.94 -7.00
CA PRO A 164 -7.16 -20.04 -7.43
C PRO A 164 -7.06 -20.02 -8.95
N SER A 165 -5.84 -20.04 -9.51
CA SER A 165 -5.68 -20.25 -10.95
C SER A 165 -6.15 -21.66 -11.30
N GLU A 166 -6.95 -21.82 -12.35
CA GLU A 166 -7.47 -23.11 -12.84
C GLU A 166 -6.39 -24.06 -13.40
N VAL A 167 -5.11 -23.80 -13.15
CA VAL A 167 -4.00 -24.59 -13.68
C VAL A 167 -3.12 -25.03 -12.51
N GLU A 168 -3.45 -26.18 -11.93
CA GLU A 168 -2.52 -27.09 -11.25
C GLU A 168 -2.07 -28.18 -12.23
#